data_AF-X1EXN2-F1
#
_entry.id   AF-X1EXN2-F1
#
_cell.length_a   1.000
_cell.length_b   1.000
_cell.length_c   1.000
_cell.angle_alpha   90.00
_cell.angle_beta   90.00
_cell.angle_gamma   90.00
#
_symmetry.space_group_name_H-M   'P 1'
#
loop_
_entity.id
_entity.type
_entity.pdbx_description
1 polymer ?
#
loop_
_entity_poly.entity_id
_entity_poly.type
_entity_poly.pdbx_seq_one_letter_code
_entity_poly.pdbx_strand_id
1 'polypeptide(L)'
;GAVLVKDSHILSTGYNGAPSGFKHCTTETCVRKNLKSGERPELCRGVHAEANCIIQAAIHGTSIKGNTTLYTTIFPCMTCLKLVINAGIKKIVYIEGYNMENEVKKDLLNESGLIIIPL
;
A
#
# COMPACT_ATOMS: atom_id res chain seq x y z
N GLY A 1 -5.83 4.45 -4.40
CA GLY A 1 -5.07 3.98 -5.58
C GLY A 1 -3.60 4.20 -5.34
N ALA A 2 -2.74 3.48 -6.06
CA ALA A 2 -1.29 3.56 -5.91
C ALA A 2 -0.55 3.36 -7.24
N VAL A 3 0.65 3.94 -7.35
CA VAL A 3 1.53 3.90 -8.52
C VAL A 3 2.98 3.76 -8.05
N LEU A 4 3.72 2.80 -8.60
CA LEU A 4 5.17 2.71 -8.42
C LEU A 4 5.89 3.40 -9.59
N VAL A 5 6.79 4.31 -9.27
CA VAL A 5 7.56 5.09 -10.23
C VAL A 5 9.05 4.92 -9.95
N LYS A 6 9.85 4.72 -10.98
CA LYS A 6 11.32 4.68 -10.90
C LYS A 6 11.87 5.42 -12.11
N ASP A 7 12.84 6.31 -11.88
CA ASP A 7 13.50 7.09 -12.93
C ASP A 7 12.50 7.81 -13.87
N SER A 8 11.44 8.38 -13.27
CA SER A 8 10.33 9.07 -13.95
C SER A 8 9.50 8.17 -14.89
N HIS A 9 9.53 6.86 -14.70
CA HIS A 9 8.71 5.89 -15.42
C HIS A 9 7.80 5.14 -14.48
N ILE A 10 6.54 4.98 -14.87
CA ILE A 10 5.57 4.17 -14.16
C ILE A 10 5.95 2.70 -14.36
N LEU A 11 6.20 1.99 -13.27
CA LEU A 11 6.51 0.56 -13.27
C LEU A 11 5.26 -0.30 -13.13
N SER A 12 4.36 0.09 -12.21
CA SER A 12 3.11 -0.62 -11.97
C SER A 12 2.09 0.28 -11.28
N THR A 13 0.83 -0.14 -11.32
CA THR A 13 -0.29 0.53 -10.67
C THR A 13 -1.11 -0.46 -9.86
N GLY A 14 -1.93 0.05 -8.95
CA GLY A 14 -2.78 -0.77 -8.10
C GLY A 14 -3.96 0.01 -7.54
N TYR A 15 -5.06 -0.70 -7.35
CA TYR A 15 -6.23 -0.23 -6.61
C TYR A 15 -6.62 -1.28 -5.59
N ASN A 16 -7.43 -0.90 -4.60
CA ASN A 16 -7.93 -1.84 -3.60
C ASN A 16 -9.05 -2.69 -4.17
N GLY A 17 -8.92 -4.02 -4.12
CA GLY A 17 -9.88 -4.92 -4.76
C GLY A 17 -9.74 -6.36 -4.28
N ALA A 18 -10.77 -7.17 -4.55
CA ALA A 18 -10.68 -8.61 -4.29
C ALA A 18 -9.55 -9.25 -5.12
N PRO A 19 -9.03 -10.42 -4.73
CA PRO A 19 -8.05 -11.14 -5.53
C PRO A 19 -8.51 -11.36 -6.98
N SER A 20 -7.55 -11.45 -7.90
CA SER A 20 -7.83 -11.63 -9.33
C SER A 20 -8.73 -12.86 -9.57
N GLY A 21 -9.80 -12.68 -10.34
CA GLY A 21 -10.79 -13.73 -10.63
C GLY A 21 -11.88 -13.91 -9.56
N PHE A 22 -11.86 -13.16 -8.46
CA PHE A 22 -12.87 -13.25 -7.40
C PHE A 22 -13.86 -12.10 -7.47
N LYS A 23 -15.11 -12.37 -7.04
CA LYS A 23 -16.14 -11.33 -6.92
C LYS A 23 -15.71 -10.25 -5.92
N HIS A 24 -15.90 -8.98 -6.29
CA HIS A 24 -15.74 -7.88 -5.35
C HIS A 24 -16.82 -7.94 -4.26
N CYS A 25 -16.49 -7.45 -3.07
CA CYS A 25 -17.51 -7.16 -2.06
C CYS A 25 -18.31 -5.93 -2.48
N THR A 26 -19.57 -5.91 -2.07
CA THR A 26 -20.47 -4.75 -2.11
C THR A 26 -20.65 -4.23 -0.69
N THR A 27 -21.30 -3.09 -0.52
CA THR A 27 -21.70 -2.58 0.80
C THR A 27 -22.54 -3.60 1.58
N GLU A 28 -23.36 -4.40 0.90
CA GLU A 28 -24.20 -5.42 1.51
C GLU A 28 -23.43 -6.67 1.94
N THR A 29 -22.48 -7.11 1.09
CA THR A 29 -21.71 -8.35 1.26
C THR A 29 -20.38 -8.15 2.01
N CYS A 30 -20.02 -6.91 2.34
CA CYS A 30 -18.83 -6.61 3.12
C CYS A 30 -19.02 -7.06 4.58
N VAL A 31 -18.24 -8.05 5.01
CA VAL A 31 -18.22 -8.54 6.41
C VAL A 31 -17.76 -7.46 7.39
N ARG A 32 -17.00 -6.46 6.91
CA ARG A 32 -16.51 -5.33 7.71
C ARG A 32 -17.44 -4.11 7.71
N LYS A 33 -18.67 -4.19 7.16
CA LYS A 33 -19.54 -3.01 6.96
C LYS A 33 -19.88 -2.21 8.23
N ASN A 34 -19.85 -2.86 9.39
CA ASN A 34 -20.12 -2.24 10.69
C ASN A 34 -18.86 -2.00 11.54
N LEU A 35 -17.67 -2.24 10.97
CA LEU A 35 -16.39 -2.02 11.64
C LEU A 35 -15.77 -0.71 11.18
N LYS A 36 -14.98 -0.08 12.04
CA LYS A 36 -14.26 1.14 11.67
C LYS A 36 -13.10 0.82 10.74
N SER A 37 -12.63 1.83 10.01
CA SER A 37 -11.38 1.71 9.26
C SER A 37 -10.24 1.30 10.19
N GLY A 38 -9.36 0.41 9.73
CA GLY A 38 -8.28 -0.18 10.53
C GLY A 38 -8.70 -1.33 11.46
N GLU A 39 -9.99 -1.51 11.77
CA GLU A 39 -10.43 -2.63 12.62
C GLU A 39 -10.54 -3.94 11.83
N ARG A 40 -9.95 -5.00 12.40
CA ARG A 40 -9.99 -6.37 11.87
C ARG A 40 -9.69 -6.45 10.36
N PRO A 41 -8.54 -5.92 9.91
CA PRO A 41 -8.19 -5.86 8.50
C PRO A 41 -8.12 -7.24 7.84
N GLU A 42 -7.87 -8.30 8.61
CA GLU A 42 -7.86 -9.70 8.16
C GLU A 42 -9.22 -10.19 7.62
N LEU A 43 -10.33 -9.55 8.01
CA LEU A 43 -11.66 -9.85 7.49
C LEU A 43 -11.91 -9.19 6.12
N CYS A 44 -11.01 -8.32 5.67
CA CYS A 44 -11.16 -7.64 4.40
C CYS A 44 -10.86 -8.61 3.27
N ARG A 45 -11.82 -8.77 2.34
CA ARG A 45 -11.55 -9.49 1.09
C ARG A 45 -10.60 -8.71 0.17
N GLY A 46 -10.53 -7.39 0.33
CA GLY A 46 -9.74 -6.53 -0.52
C GLY A 46 -8.25 -6.56 -0.18
N VAL A 47 -7.43 -6.76 -1.20
CA VAL A 47 -6.00 -6.44 -1.17
C VAL A 47 -5.85 -4.94 -1.41
N HIS A 48 -5.00 -4.28 -0.63
CA HIS A 48 -4.76 -2.84 -0.72
C HIS A 48 -4.03 -2.45 -2.01
N ALA A 49 -4.17 -1.18 -2.41
CA ALA A 49 -3.62 -0.66 -3.66
C ALA A 49 -2.09 -0.79 -3.73
N GLU A 50 -1.41 -0.52 -2.63
CA GLU A 50 0.04 -0.55 -2.48
C GLU A 50 0.57 -1.99 -2.63
N ALA A 51 -0.09 -2.94 -1.97
CA ALA A 51 0.22 -4.36 -2.11
C ALA A 51 -0.02 -4.84 -3.55
N ASN A 52 -1.12 -4.42 -4.18
CA ASN A 52 -1.39 -4.74 -5.58
C ASN A 52 -0.33 -4.16 -6.53
N CYS A 53 0.24 -2.97 -6.28
CA CYS A 53 1.36 -2.47 -7.09
C CYS A 53 2.58 -3.39 -7.04
N ILE A 54 2.93 -3.85 -5.83
CA ILE A 54 4.06 -4.76 -5.61
C ILE A 54 3.80 -6.10 -6.28
N ILE A 55 2.60 -6.66 -6.13
CA ILE A 55 2.18 -7.91 -6.76
C ILE A 55 2.24 -7.79 -8.29
N GLN A 56 1.72 -6.70 -8.87
CA GLN A 56 1.74 -6.48 -10.32
C GLN A 56 3.17 -6.39 -10.85
N ALA A 57 4.07 -5.70 -10.14
CA ALA A 57 5.47 -5.67 -10.52
C ALA A 57 6.12 -7.07 -10.47
N ALA A 58 5.80 -7.87 -9.45
CA ALA A 58 6.30 -9.23 -9.31
C ALA A 58 5.79 -10.16 -10.42
N ILE A 59 4.50 -10.09 -10.77
CA ILE A 59 3.90 -10.87 -11.87
C ILE A 59 4.62 -10.60 -13.19
N HIS A 60 4.96 -9.34 -13.46
CA HIS A 60 5.61 -8.93 -14.70
C HIS A 60 7.14 -8.93 -14.63
N GLY A 61 7.74 -9.47 -13.56
CA GLY A 61 9.20 -9.51 -13.39
C GLY A 61 9.88 -8.13 -13.36
N THR A 62 9.16 -7.08 -12.99
CA THR A 62 9.67 -5.70 -12.96
C THR A 62 10.35 -5.42 -11.63
N SER A 63 11.63 -5.06 -11.67
CA SER A 63 12.38 -4.71 -10.46
C SER A 63 11.93 -3.37 -9.87
N ILE A 64 11.40 -3.42 -8.65
CA ILE A 64 10.95 -2.26 -7.88
C ILE A 64 11.93 -1.85 -6.76
N LYS A 65 13.08 -2.51 -6.66
CA LYS A 65 14.11 -2.20 -5.65
C LYS A 65 14.95 -0.98 -6.09
N GLY A 66 15.35 -0.17 -5.11
CA GLY A 66 16.26 0.96 -5.32
C GLY A 66 15.53 2.30 -5.32
N ASN A 67 15.87 3.21 -6.23
CA ASN A 67 15.31 4.56 -6.34
C ASN A 67 13.84 4.59 -6.83
N THR A 68 12.98 3.83 -6.17
CA THR A 68 11.56 3.72 -6.48
C THR A 68 10.76 4.57 -5.50
N THR A 69 9.75 5.26 -6.04
CA THR A 69 8.77 6.05 -5.30
C THR A 69 7.41 5.40 -5.41
N LEU A 70 6.76 5.18 -4.26
CA LEU A 70 5.34 4.85 -4.19
C LEU A 70 4.52 6.13 -4.08
N TYR A 71 3.68 6.40 -5.07
CA TYR A 71 2.62 7.39 -4.98
C TYR A 71 1.33 6.68 -4.54
N THR A 72 0.63 7.18 -3.52
CA THR A 72 -0.61 6.57 -3.03
C THR A 72 -1.62 7.63 -2.62
N THR A 73 -2.91 7.36 -2.76
CA THR A 73 -3.95 8.31 -2.32
C THR A 73 -4.02 8.36 -0.79
N ILE A 74 -3.94 7.21 -0.13
CA ILE A 74 -3.98 7.09 1.34
C ILE A 74 -2.64 6.54 1.81
N PHE A 75 -2.08 7.11 2.88
CA PHE A 75 -0.83 6.64 3.45
C PHE A 75 -0.91 5.15 3.84
N PRO A 76 0.16 4.36 3.62
CA PRO A 76 0.09 2.92 3.81
C PRO A 76 -0.30 2.49 5.23
N CYS A 77 -1.18 1.50 5.30
CA CYS A 77 -1.45 0.79 6.56
C CYS A 77 -0.20 0.02 7.03
N MET A 78 -0.19 -0.44 8.28
CA MET A 78 0.95 -1.19 8.84
C MET A 78 1.42 -2.37 7.96
N THR A 79 0.48 -3.14 7.40
CA THR A 79 0.83 -4.28 6.54
C THR A 79 1.49 -3.82 5.24
N CYS A 80 0.92 -2.82 4.57
CA CYS A 80 1.49 -2.30 3.32
C CYS A 80 2.83 -1.61 3.56
N LEU A 81 3.00 -0.88 4.66
CA LEU A 81 4.25 -0.26 5.04
C LEU A 81 5.39 -1.28 5.14
N LYS A 82 5.16 -2.39 5.84
CA LYS A 82 6.16 -3.48 5.94
C LYS A 82 6.54 -4.06 4.57
N LEU A 83 5.58 -4.21 3.67
CA LEU A 83 5.84 -4.66 2.30
C LEU A 83 6.69 -3.64 1.52
N VAL A 84 6.37 -2.35 1.65
CA VAL A 84 7.11 -1.25 1.00
C VAL A 84 8.57 -1.21 1.46
N ILE A 85 8.79 -1.31 2.77
CA ILE A 85 10.13 -1.37 3.37
C ILE A 85 10.91 -2.57 2.83
N ASN A 86 10.33 -3.78 2.88
CA ASN A 86 10.99 -5.00 2.42
C ASN A 86 11.22 -5.03 0.90
N ALA A 87 10.36 -4.39 0.12
CA ALA A 87 10.54 -4.25 -1.33
C ALA A 87 11.73 -3.34 -1.69
N GLY A 88 12.27 -2.59 -0.72
CA GLY A 88 13.39 -1.68 -0.93
C GLY A 88 13.01 -0.41 -1.69
N ILE A 89 11.74 0.00 -1.59
CA ILE A 89 11.24 1.30 -2.05
C ILE A 89 11.81 2.39 -1.12
N LYS A 90 12.12 3.56 -1.67
CA LYS A 90 12.85 4.62 -0.93
C LYS A 90 12.02 5.84 -0.60
N LYS A 91 10.89 6.02 -1.28
CA LYS A 91 10.05 7.22 -1.10
C LYS A 91 8.58 6.85 -1.14
N ILE A 92 7.79 7.49 -0.28
CA ILE A 92 6.34 7.46 -0.29
C ILE A 92 5.85 8.90 -0.46
N VAL A 93 5.04 9.11 -1.49
CA VAL A 93 4.28 10.35 -1.71
C VAL A 93 2.80 10.01 -1.51
N TYR A 94 2.11 10.77 -0.67
CA TYR A 94 0.72 10.46 -0.30
C TYR A 94 -0.16 11.71 -0.24
N ILE A 95 -1.47 11.56 -0.40
CA ILE A 95 -2.43 12.68 -0.30
C ILE A 95 -2.97 12.82 1.12
N GLU A 96 -3.52 11.75 1.69
CA GLU A 96 -4.17 11.82 3.01
C GLU A 96 -3.87 10.61 3.91
N GLY A 97 -4.29 10.71 5.17
CA GLY A 97 -4.31 9.56 6.10
C GLY A 97 -2.96 9.23 6.77
N TYR A 98 -2.03 10.18 6.85
CA TYR A 98 -0.78 9.98 7.58
C TYR A 98 -1.01 9.93 9.09
N ASN A 99 -1.23 8.71 9.58
CA ASN A 99 -1.48 8.44 10.99
C ASN A 99 -0.36 7.56 11.56
N MET A 100 0.22 8.04 12.66
CA MET A 100 1.17 7.30 13.50
C MET A 100 0.39 6.42 14.50
N GLU A 101 -0.37 5.47 13.97
CA GLU A 101 -1.38 4.67 14.69
C GLU A 101 -0.87 3.99 15.98
N ASN A 102 0.42 3.63 16.03
CA ASN A 102 1.06 3.01 17.19
C ASN A 102 2.58 3.23 17.16
N GLU A 103 3.25 2.99 18.30
CA GLU A 103 4.71 3.14 18.44
C GLU A 103 5.48 2.28 17.44
N VAL A 104 5.04 1.05 17.18
CA VAL A 104 5.69 0.15 16.19
C VAL A 104 5.73 0.78 14.80
N LYS A 105 4.68 1.51 14.38
CA LYS A 105 4.65 2.18 13.07
C LYS A 105 5.66 3.32 13.04
N LYS A 106 5.79 4.05 14.15
CA LYS A 106 6.75 5.15 14.28
C LYS A 106 8.18 4.62 14.19
N ASP A 107 8.48 3.56 14.95
CA ASP A 107 9.79 2.92 14.97
C ASP A 107 10.19 2.44 13.57
N LEU A 108 9.29 1.71 12.90
CA LEU A 108 9.53 1.24 11.53
C LEU A 108 9.81 2.39 10.55
N LEU A 109 9.06 3.49 10.63
CA LEU A 109 9.29 4.65 9.76
C LEU A 109 10.65 5.29 10.04
N ASN A 110 11.00 5.48 11.31
CA ASN A 110 12.28 6.05 11.74
C ASN A 110 13.47 5.18 11.29
N GLU A 111 13.38 3.86 11.47
CA GLU A 111 14.45 2.91 11.11
C GLU A 111 14.56 2.67 9.61
N SER A 112 13.46 2.77 8.85
CA SER A 112 13.44 2.43 7.43
C SER A 112 14.25 3.37 6.53
N GLY A 113 14.47 4.61 6.97
CA GLY A 113 15.04 5.67 6.12
C GLY A 113 14.16 6.04 4.93
N LEU A 114 12.85 5.75 4.97
CA LEU A 114 11.90 6.15 3.94
C LEU A 114 11.76 7.68 3.89
N ILE A 115 11.81 8.24 2.68
CA ILE A 115 11.46 9.65 2.46
C ILE A 115 9.94 9.75 2.32
N ILE A 116 9.31 10.51 3.20
CA ILE A 116 7.84 10.64 3.27
C ILE A 116 7.45 12.06 2.89
N ILE A 117 6.61 12.22 1.86
CA ILE A 117 6.23 13.53 1.31
C ILE A 117 4.70 13.61 1.19
N PRO A 118 4.04 14.57 1.86
CA PRO A 118 2.63 14.87 1.60
C PRO A 118 2.45 15.60 0.26
N LEU A 119 1.33 15.36 -0.41
CA LEU A 119 0.88 16.08 -1.61
C LEU A 119 -0.19 17.13 -1.27
#